data_AF-A0A1A7WTK4-F1
#
_entry.id   AF-A0A1A7WTK4-F1
#
_cell.length_a   1.000
_cell.length_b   1.000
_cell.length_c   1.000
_cell.angle_alpha   90.00
_cell.angle_beta   90.00
_cell.angle_gamma   90.00
#
_symmetry.space_group_name_H-M   'P 1'
#
loop_
_entity.id
_entity.type
_entity.pdbx_description
1 polymer ?
#
loop_
_entity_poly.entity_id
_entity_poly.type
_entity_poly.pdbx_seq_one_letter_code
_entity_poly.pdbx_strand_id
1 'polypeptide(L)'
;VRQLERTVSLRDLSIVEMEGKMREMSAATYDGIFIWKISDFTKKRQDAVAGRAPAMFSPAFYTSKYGYKMCLRIYLNGDGTGRGTHLSLFFVVMRGHSDALLKWPFNQKVTLMLLDQNNREHIIDAFRPDVSSSSFQRP
;
A
#
# COMPACT_ATOMS: atom_id res chain seq x y z
N VAL A 1 -36.13 19.33 -12.81
CA VAL A 1 -35.37 18.24 -13.46
C VAL A 1 -33.86 18.47 -13.37
N ARG A 2 -33.26 19.49 -14.03
CA ARG A 2 -31.79 19.75 -13.98
C ARG A 2 -31.15 19.89 -12.59
N GLN A 3 -31.83 20.55 -11.65
CA GLN A 3 -31.33 20.69 -10.27
C GLN A 3 -31.33 19.34 -9.52
N LEU A 4 -32.32 18.50 -9.80
CA LEU A 4 -32.43 17.16 -9.23
C LEU A 4 -31.33 16.25 -9.78
N GLU A 5 -31.09 16.28 -11.09
CA GLU A 5 -29.99 15.55 -11.76
C GLU A 5 -28.63 15.92 -11.18
N ARG A 6 -28.35 17.23 -11.02
CA ARG A 6 -27.11 17.70 -10.38
C ARG A 6 -26.95 17.18 -8.95
N THR A 7 -28.05 17.11 -8.20
CA THR A 7 -28.04 16.65 -6.81
C THR A 7 -27.79 15.15 -6.72
N VAL A 8 -28.37 14.37 -7.63
CA VAL A 8 -28.13 12.92 -7.76
C VAL A 8 -26.65 12.67 -8.09
N SER A 9 -26.09 13.33 -9.10
CA SER A 9 -24.67 13.16 -9.46
C SER A 9 -23.72 13.50 -8.31
N LEU A 10 -24.00 14.56 -7.53
CA LEU A 10 -23.19 14.88 -6.36
C LEU A 10 -23.29 13.81 -5.26
N ARG A 11 -24.47 13.23 -5.04
CA ARG A 11 -24.65 12.13 -4.08
C ARG A 11 -23.93 10.86 -4.53
N ASP A 12 -23.98 10.53 -5.82
CA ASP A 12 -23.27 9.37 -6.37
C ASP A 12 -21.76 9.51 -6.18
N LEU A 13 -21.21 10.71 -6.40
CA LEU A 13 -19.80 10.98 -6.12
C LEU A 13 -19.46 10.79 -4.64
N SER A 14 -20.29 11.31 -3.73
CA SER A 14 -20.09 11.14 -2.29
C SER A 14 -20.16 9.67 -1.86
N ILE A 15 -21.06 8.87 -2.47
CA ILE A 15 -21.17 7.44 -2.21
C ILE A 15 -19.87 6.73 -2.62
N VAL A 16 -19.36 7.00 -3.83
CA VAL A 16 -18.10 6.39 -4.31
C VAL A 16 -16.93 6.75 -3.40
N GLU A 17 -16.85 8.01 -2.96
CA GLU A 17 -15.81 8.45 -2.02
C GLU A 17 -15.92 7.73 -0.67
N MET A 18 -17.14 7.60 -0.14
CA MET A 18 -17.38 6.92 1.14
C MET A 18 -17.09 5.42 1.06
N GLU A 19 -17.45 4.76 -0.04
CA GLU A 19 -17.08 3.37 -0.31
C GLU A 19 -15.56 3.17 -0.42
N GLY A 20 -14.84 4.16 -0.96
CA GLY A 20 -13.38 4.17 -0.96
C GLY A 20 -12.82 4.23 0.45
N LYS A 21 -13.27 5.20 1.25
CA LYS A 21 -12.86 5.35 2.66
C LYS A 21 -13.20 4.13 3.51
N MET A 22 -14.37 3.53 3.31
CA MET A 22 -14.79 2.31 4.00
C MET A 22 -13.88 1.13 3.67
N ARG A 23 -13.47 0.97 2.41
CA ARG A 23 -12.52 -0.07 1.99
C ARG A 23 -11.13 0.12 2.59
N GLU A 24 -10.65 1.35 2.66
CA GLU A 24 -9.37 1.64 3.33
C GLU A 24 -9.46 1.33 4.82
N MET A 25 -10.55 1.75 5.48
CA MET A 25 -10.73 1.56 6.91
C MET A 25 -10.89 0.09 7.29
N SER A 26 -11.61 -0.71 6.48
CA SER A 26 -11.81 -2.13 6.74
C SER A 26 -10.55 -2.97 6.54
N ALA A 27 -9.61 -2.50 5.72
CA ALA A 27 -8.34 -3.18 5.49
C ALA A 27 -7.22 -2.74 6.45
N ALA A 28 -7.41 -1.64 7.21
CA ALA A 28 -6.37 -1.09 8.07
C ALA A 28 -6.13 -1.95 9.32
N THR A 29 -4.85 -2.19 9.61
CA THR A 29 -4.38 -2.83 10.84
C THR A 29 -3.58 -1.83 11.68
N TYR A 30 -3.43 -2.11 12.98
CA TYR A 30 -2.86 -1.18 13.97
C TYR A 30 -1.87 -1.86 14.92
N ASP A 31 -1.22 -2.92 14.47
CA ASP A 31 -0.23 -3.71 15.21
C ASP A 31 1.10 -3.86 14.44
N GLY A 32 1.24 -3.17 13.31
CA GLY A 32 2.37 -3.28 12.41
C GLY A 32 2.37 -4.52 11.51
N ILE A 33 1.34 -5.38 11.58
CA ILE A 33 1.21 -6.58 10.75
C ILE A 33 0.15 -6.31 9.68
N PHE A 34 0.48 -6.60 8.42
CA PHE A 34 -0.45 -6.40 7.31
C PHE A 34 -0.36 -7.52 6.28
N ILE A 35 -1.52 -8.04 5.87
CA ILE A 35 -1.64 -9.10 4.86
C ILE A 35 -2.32 -8.52 3.63
N TRP A 36 -1.61 -8.53 2.50
CA TRP A 36 -2.14 -8.04 1.24
C TRP A 36 -2.46 -9.18 0.28
N LYS A 37 -3.76 -9.43 0.07
CA LYS A 37 -4.22 -10.36 -0.96
C LYS A 37 -4.39 -9.64 -2.30
N ILE A 38 -3.64 -10.07 -3.32
CA ILE A 38 -3.80 -9.59 -4.70
C ILE A 38 -4.62 -10.62 -5.50
N SER A 39 -5.92 -10.39 -5.61
CA SER A 39 -6.80 -11.16 -6.51
C SER A 39 -6.56 -10.82 -7.98
N ASP A 40 -7.02 -11.67 -8.90
CA ASP A 40 -6.92 -11.46 -10.36
C ASP A 40 -5.49 -11.23 -10.86
N PHE A 41 -4.53 -11.94 -10.27
CA PHE A 41 -3.10 -11.75 -10.50
C PHE A 41 -2.74 -11.79 -12.00
N THR A 42 -3.26 -12.76 -12.75
CA THR A 42 -2.98 -12.90 -14.19
C THR A 42 -3.34 -11.65 -14.97
N LYS A 43 -4.55 -11.10 -14.75
CA LYS A 43 -5.01 -9.88 -15.41
C LYS A 43 -4.16 -8.68 -15.01
N LYS A 44 -3.94 -8.49 -13.70
CA LYS A 44 -3.13 -7.37 -13.18
C LYS A 44 -1.68 -7.42 -13.69
N ARG A 45 -1.10 -8.62 -13.80
CA ARG A 45 0.23 -8.80 -14.38
C ARG A 45 0.25 -8.45 -15.86
N GLN A 46 -0.76 -8.87 -16.64
CA GLN A 46 -0.89 -8.47 -18.05
C GLN A 46 -1.01 -6.95 -18.21
N ASP A 47 -1.79 -6.29 -17.35
CA ASP A 47 -1.90 -4.84 -17.33
C ASP A 47 -0.58 -4.15 -16.98
N ALA A 48 0.21 -4.71 -16.07
CA ALA A 48 1.55 -4.21 -15.73
C ALA A 48 2.55 -4.42 -16.88
N VAL A 49 2.53 -5.59 -17.54
CA VAL A 49 3.35 -5.88 -18.72
C VAL A 49 3.03 -4.94 -19.87
N ALA A 50 1.74 -4.67 -20.10
CA ALA A 50 1.28 -3.73 -21.12
C ALA A 50 1.46 -2.25 -20.73
N GLY A 51 2.02 -1.95 -19.55
CA GLY A 51 2.26 -0.59 -19.07
C GLY A 51 0.99 0.20 -18.66
N ARG A 52 -0.19 -0.43 -18.67
CA ARG A 52 -1.46 0.21 -18.28
C ARG A 52 -1.56 0.48 -16.78
N ALA A 53 -1.06 -0.46 -15.98
CA ALA A 53 -1.06 -0.39 -14.52
C ALA A 53 0.28 -0.94 -13.97
N PRO A 54 1.39 -0.19 -14.12
CA PRO A 54 2.72 -0.70 -13.81
C PRO A 54 2.92 -0.98 -12.32
N ALA A 55 2.26 -0.22 -11.44
CA ALA A 55 2.33 -0.38 -10.00
C ALA A 55 0.94 -0.40 -9.35
N MET A 56 0.85 -1.05 -8.19
CA MET A 56 -0.31 -0.99 -7.31
C MET A 56 0.12 -0.61 -5.89
N PHE A 57 -0.78 0.03 -5.16
CA PHE A 57 -0.62 0.33 -3.75
C PHE A 57 -1.56 -0.54 -2.92
N SER A 58 -1.09 -1.00 -1.76
CA SER A 58 -1.97 -1.60 -0.77
C SER A 58 -2.79 -0.53 -0.04
N PRO A 59 -3.89 -0.92 0.62
CA PRO A 59 -4.45 -0.14 1.70
C PRO A 59 -3.39 0.24 2.74
N ALA A 60 -3.65 1.33 3.47
CA ALA A 60 -2.77 1.78 4.53
C ALA A 60 -2.91 0.89 5.78
N PHE A 61 -1.80 0.71 6.48
CA PHE A 61 -1.74 0.05 7.78
C PHE A 61 -0.83 0.85 8.72
N TYR A 62 -0.91 0.54 10.02
CA TYR A 62 -0.29 1.34 11.07
C TYR A 62 0.51 0.50 12.04
N THR A 63 1.56 1.08 12.61
CA THR A 63 2.34 0.42 13.68
C THR A 63 1.58 0.35 15.00
N SER A 64 0.64 1.26 15.23
CA SER A 64 -0.24 1.34 16.41
C SER A 64 -1.44 2.24 16.12
N LYS A 65 -2.42 2.32 17.02
CA LYS A 65 -3.60 3.22 16.88
C LYS A 65 -3.24 4.68 16.56
N TYR A 66 -2.12 5.17 17.09
CA TYR A 66 -1.59 6.52 16.86
C TYR A 66 -0.16 6.47 16.28
N GLY A 67 0.16 5.40 15.56
CA GLY A 67 1.49 5.10 15.03
C GLY A 67 1.74 5.64 13.63
N TYR A 68 2.84 5.19 13.02
CA TYR A 68 3.20 5.56 11.65
C TYR A 68 2.17 4.98 10.67
N LYS A 69 1.75 5.77 9.68
CA LYS A 69 0.94 5.31 8.55
C LYS A 69 1.85 4.79 7.45
N MET A 70 1.58 3.60 6.94
CA MET A 70 2.43 2.93 5.95
C MET A 70 1.56 2.27 4.88
N CYS A 71 2.13 1.99 3.71
CA CYS A 71 1.55 1.10 2.73
C CYS A 71 2.64 0.34 1.97
N LEU A 72 2.23 -0.62 1.15
CA LEU A 72 3.10 -1.33 0.23
C LEU A 72 2.87 -0.84 -1.20
N ARG A 73 3.93 -0.81 -1.99
CA ARG A 73 3.87 -0.58 -3.44
C ARG A 73 4.48 -1.77 -4.16
N ILE A 74 3.76 -2.32 -5.12
CA ILE A 74 4.21 -3.50 -5.88
C ILE A 74 4.20 -3.24 -7.38
N TYR A 75 5.20 -3.78 -8.07
CA TYR A 75 5.25 -3.86 -9.53
C TYR A 75 5.28 -5.33 -9.92
N LEU A 76 4.18 -5.80 -10.52
CA LEU A 76 4.04 -7.21 -10.91
C LEU A 76 4.90 -7.60 -12.11
N ASN A 77 5.41 -6.61 -12.84
CA ASN A 77 6.37 -6.80 -13.93
C ASN A 77 7.73 -6.15 -13.62
N GLY A 78 8.03 -5.97 -12.33
CA GLY A 78 9.31 -5.46 -11.85
C GLY A 78 9.53 -3.97 -12.09
N ASP A 79 10.47 -3.41 -11.33
CA ASP A 79 10.94 -2.04 -11.46
C ASP A 79 12.47 -1.98 -11.31
N GLY A 80 13.08 -0.89 -11.77
CA GLY A 80 14.53 -0.71 -11.74
C GLY A 80 15.29 -1.87 -12.39
N THR A 81 16.26 -2.43 -11.66
CA THR A 81 17.10 -3.55 -12.12
C THR A 81 16.33 -4.86 -12.32
N GLY A 82 15.15 -5.02 -11.69
CA GLY A 82 14.30 -6.20 -11.81
C GLY A 82 13.21 -6.08 -12.87
N ARG A 83 13.18 -4.99 -13.64
CA ARG A 83 12.13 -4.73 -14.64
C ARG A 83 12.02 -5.86 -15.67
N GLY A 84 10.82 -6.35 -15.88
CA GLY A 84 10.48 -7.43 -16.81
C GLY A 84 10.85 -8.85 -16.36
N THR A 85 11.58 -8.99 -15.25
CA THR A 85 12.14 -10.30 -14.82
C THR A 85 11.72 -10.70 -13.42
N HIS A 86 11.52 -9.74 -12.53
CA HIS A 86 11.18 -9.97 -11.12
C HIS A 86 9.85 -9.29 -10.76
N LEU A 87 9.35 -9.63 -9.58
CA LEU A 87 8.39 -8.80 -8.87
C LEU A 87 9.17 -7.84 -7.98
N SER A 88 8.79 -6.56 -7.97
CA SER A 88 9.40 -5.56 -7.09
C SER A 88 8.38 -5.11 -6.05
N LEU A 89 8.75 -5.21 -4.77
CA LEU A 89 7.92 -4.82 -3.63
C LEU A 89 8.65 -3.77 -2.81
N PHE A 90 7.95 -2.70 -2.46
CA PHE A 90 8.48 -1.56 -1.72
C PHE A 90 7.61 -1.28 -0.50
N PHE A 91 8.27 -0.90 0.59
CA PHE A 91 7.64 -0.33 1.77
C PHE A 91 7.60 1.19 1.66
N VAL A 92 6.45 1.78 2.00
CA VAL A 92 6.21 3.22 1.87
C VAL A 92 5.74 3.78 3.21
N VAL A 93 6.46 4.79 3.72
CA VAL A 93 5.98 5.61 4.84
C VAL A 93 5.07 6.70 4.26
N MET A 94 3.87 6.83 4.81
CA MET A 94 2.87 7.81 4.39
C MET A 94 2.72 8.90 5.44
N ARG A 95 2.25 10.08 5.03
CA ARG A 95 1.81 11.12 5.95
C ARG A 95 0.65 10.61 6.81
N GLY A 96 0.86 10.58 8.13
CA GLY A 96 -0.10 10.18 9.15
C GLY A 96 -0.62 11.37 9.97
N HIS A 97 -1.74 11.16 10.66
CA HIS A 97 -2.33 12.17 11.53
C HIS A 97 -1.47 12.45 12.78
N SER A 98 -0.69 11.46 13.22
CA SER A 98 0.08 11.52 14.47
C SER A 98 1.55 11.83 14.25
N ASP A 99 2.00 12.17 13.03
CA ASP A 99 3.42 12.31 12.67
C ASP A 99 4.18 13.31 13.55
N ALA A 100 3.50 14.34 14.06
CA ALA A 100 4.09 15.32 14.98
C ALA A 100 4.47 14.75 16.36
N LEU A 101 3.89 13.62 16.74
CA LEU A 101 4.12 12.94 18.03
C LEU A 101 5.11 11.79 17.90
N LEU A 102 5.48 11.41 16.68
CA LEU A 102 6.32 10.26 16.38
C LEU A 102 7.79 10.65 16.26
N LYS A 103 8.68 9.68 16.48
CA LYS A 103 10.12 9.86 16.30
C LYS A 103 10.47 9.78 14.81
N TRP A 104 11.40 10.62 14.37
CA TRP A 104 11.87 10.62 13.00
C TRP A 104 13.40 10.68 12.95
N PRO A 105 14.04 10.11 11.93
CA PRO A 105 13.45 9.33 10.83
C PRO A 105 12.88 7.98 11.27
N PHE A 106 12.03 7.37 10.45
CA PHE A 106 11.49 6.03 10.69
C PHE A 106 12.63 5.01 10.75
N ASN A 107 12.77 4.31 11.88
CA ASN A 107 13.89 3.39 12.15
C ASN A 107 13.41 2.06 12.77
N GLN A 108 12.23 1.59 12.37
CA GLN A 108 11.74 0.27 12.80
C GLN A 108 12.13 -0.79 11.78
N LYS A 109 12.50 -1.99 12.22
CA LYS A 109 12.79 -3.11 11.32
C LYS A 109 11.53 -3.43 10.51
N VAL A 110 11.67 -3.54 9.19
CA VAL A 110 10.61 -3.94 8.27
C VAL A 110 10.91 -5.34 7.77
N THR A 111 9.91 -6.21 7.81
CA THR A 111 9.97 -7.56 7.20
C THR A 111 8.91 -7.64 6.12
N LEU A 112 9.32 -8.01 4.91
CA LEU A 112 8.45 -8.25 3.77
C LEU A 112 8.43 -9.74 3.47
N MET A 113 7.24 -10.26 3.14
CA MET A 113 7.05 -11.68 2.86
C MET A 113 6.18 -11.87 1.63
N LEU A 114 6.57 -12.80 0.76
CA LEU A 114 5.68 -13.38 -0.24
C LEU A 114 5.25 -14.77 0.27
N LEU A 115 3.98 -14.87 0.66
CA LEU A 115 3.43 -16.06 1.30
C LEU A 115 3.13 -17.15 0.26
N ASP A 116 3.81 -18.29 0.39
CA ASP A 116 3.38 -19.56 -0.22
C ASP A 116 2.07 -20.06 0.41
N GLN A 117 1.05 -20.25 -0.43
CA GLN A 117 -0.29 -20.69 -0.02
C GLN A 117 -0.33 -22.16 0.42
N ASN A 118 0.71 -22.95 0.11
CA ASN A 118 0.85 -24.32 0.59
C ASN A 118 1.65 -24.42 1.90
N ASN A 119 2.07 -23.28 2.48
CA ASN A 119 2.88 -23.21 3.69
C ASN A 119 4.18 -24.05 3.63
N ARG A 120 4.78 -24.22 2.44
CA ARG A 120 6.07 -24.92 2.32
C ARG A 120 7.21 -23.99 2.66
N GLU A 121 7.34 -22.91 1.89
CA GLU A 121 8.43 -21.95 2.06
C GLU A 121 7.97 -20.57 1.61
N HIS A 122 7.94 -19.61 2.55
CA HIS A 122 7.71 -18.21 2.23
C HIS A 122 9.02 -17.55 1.81
N ILE A 123 8.96 -16.65 0.82
CA ILE A 123 10.10 -15.78 0.51
C ILE A 123 10.06 -14.62 1.51
N ILE A 124 11.13 -14.43 2.26
CA ILE A 124 11.21 -13.45 3.34
C ILE A 124 12.44 -12.59 3.13
N ASP A 125 12.28 -11.27 3.23
CA ASP A 125 13.38 -10.32 3.34
C ASP A 125 13.08 -9.30 4.44
N ALA A 126 14.13 -8.79 5.08
CA ALA A 126 13.97 -7.80 6.14
C ALA A 126 15.12 -6.81 6.13
N PHE A 127 14.78 -5.55 6.37
CA PHE A 127 15.75 -4.47 6.45
C PHE A 127 15.50 -3.58 7.65
N ARG A 128 16.55 -2.90 8.11
CA ARG A 128 16.42 -1.72 8.96
C ARG A 128 16.53 -0.48 8.06
N PRO A 129 15.56 0.44 8.11
CA PRO A 129 15.60 1.68 7.35
C PRO A 129 16.91 2.44 7.55
N ASP A 130 17.49 2.93 6.45
CA ASP A 130 18.62 3.85 6.51
C ASP A 130 18.13 5.24 6.93
N VAL A 131 18.56 5.71 8.10
CA VAL A 131 18.18 7.00 8.68
C VAL A 131 18.64 8.19 7.84
N SER A 132 19.61 8.02 6.95
CA SER A 132 20.05 9.05 6.02
C SER A 132 19.20 9.13 4.75
N SER A 133 18.41 8.09 4.45
CA SER A 133 17.56 8.05 3.27
C SER A 133 16.37 9.02 3.40
N SER A 134 16.09 9.74 2.32
CA SER A 134 14.93 10.64 2.23
C SER A 134 13.59 9.90 2.33
N SER A 135 13.55 8.60 2.00
CA SER A 135 12.32 7.79 2.04
C SER A 135 11.78 7.52 3.44
N PHE A 136 12.60 7.75 4.48
CA PHE A 136 12.24 7.47 5.88
C PHE A 136 12.22 8.73 6.74
N GLN A 137 12.41 9.91 6.14
CA GLN A 137 12.22 11.17 6.85
C GLN A 137 10.73 11.43 7.10
N ARG A 138 10.46 12.41 7.96
CA ARG A 138 9.09 12.85 8.25
C ARG A 138 8.40 13.34 6.96
N PRO A 139 7.25 12.78 6.58
CA PRO A 139 6.45 13.23 5.43
C PRO A 139 5.80 14.62 5.61
#